data_AF-A0A7K2VKS4-F1
#
_entry.id   AF-A0A7K2VKS4-F1
#
_cell.length_a   1.000
_cell.length_b   1.000
_cell.length_c   1.000
_cell.angle_alpha   90.00
_cell.angle_beta   90.00
_cell.angle_gamma   90.00
#
_symmetry.space_group_name_H-M   'P 1'
#
loop_
_entity.id
_entity.type
_entity.pdbx_description
1 polymer ?
#
loop_
_entity_poly.entity_id
_entity_poly.type
_entity_poly.pdbx_seq_one_letter_code
_entity_poly.pdbx_strand_id
1 'polypeptide(L)'
;MHARLTAEGLAAVRPDAAVVSVRAPSPDAAVRWAADCRTEGLSVGCFRPPSVPDGVSRLRLTARADLSEADIERAVRVITAVRPC
;
A
#
# COMPACT_ATOMS: atom_id res chain seq x y z
N MET A 1 -8.39 5.06 17.44
CA MET A 1 -9.16 6.30 17.23
C MET A 1 -10.66 6.02 17.07
N HIS A 2 -11.12 5.33 16.02
CA HIS A 2 -12.53 4.98 15.83
C HIS A 2 -13.21 4.40 17.09
N ALA A 3 -12.68 3.30 17.64
CA ALA A 3 -13.27 2.65 18.82
C ALA A 3 -13.38 3.55 20.05
N ARG A 4 -12.45 4.50 20.21
CA ARG A 4 -12.50 5.48 21.30
C ARG A 4 -13.56 6.55 21.04
N LEU A 5 -13.70 7.04 19.81
CA LEU A 5 -14.72 8.03 19.45
C LEU A 5 -16.15 7.46 19.59
N THR A 6 -16.36 6.20 19.18
CA THR A 6 -17.67 5.54 19.35
C THR A 6 -18.01 5.27 20.81
N ALA A 7 -17.01 5.01 21.67
CA ALA A 7 -17.23 4.84 23.10
C ALA A 7 -17.69 6.13 23.79
N GLU A 8 -17.29 7.29 23.26
CA GLU A 8 -17.74 8.62 23.72
C GLU A 8 -19.11 9.04 23.11
N GLY A 9 -19.81 8.13 22.42
CA GLY A 9 -21.14 8.37 21.84
C GLY A 9 -21.13 9.15 20.52
N LEU A 10 -19.97 9.36 19.90
CA LEU A 10 -19.85 10.03 18.61
C LEU A 10 -20.13 9.05 17.46
N ALA A 11 -20.91 9.49 16.47
CA ALA A 11 -21.12 8.75 15.23
C ALA A 11 -19.84 8.83 14.35
N ALA A 12 -19.07 7.74 14.32
CA ALA A 12 -17.86 7.63 13.53
C ALA A 12 -17.91 6.39 12.63
N VAL A 13 -17.34 6.51 11.43
CA VAL A 13 -17.17 5.38 10.50
C VAL A 13 -15.78 4.82 10.69
N ARG A 14 -15.66 3.49 10.72
CA ARG A 14 -14.35 2.83 10.77
C ARG A 14 -13.61 3.15 9.48
N PRO A 15 -12.41 3.76 9.53
CA PRO A 15 -11.61 3.94 8.32
C PRO A 15 -11.21 2.55 7.81
N ASP A 16 -11.56 2.24 6.57
CA ASP A 16 -11.32 0.91 5.99
C ASP A 16 -9.82 0.64 5.77
N ALA A 17 -9.05 1.67 5.38
CA ALA A 17 -7.59 1.62 5.30
C ALA A 17 -6.96 3.00 5.07
N ALA A 18 -5.68 3.15 5.41
CA ALA A 18 -4.82 4.21 4.91
C ALA A 18 -4.17 3.79 3.58
N VAL A 19 -4.11 4.70 2.61
CA VAL A 19 -3.53 4.42 1.30
C VAL A 19 -2.22 5.20 1.11
N VAL A 20 -1.14 4.50 0.77
CA VAL A 20 0.17 5.09 0.48
C VAL A 20 0.59 4.71 -0.94
N SER A 21 1.03 5.69 -1.74
CA SER A 21 1.50 5.46 -3.10
C SER A 21 3.01 5.65 -3.21
N VAL A 22 3.70 4.65 -3.77
CA VAL A 22 5.15 4.66 -4.00
C VAL A 22 5.42 4.67 -5.49
N ARG A 23 6.10 5.70 -5.99
CA ARG A 23 6.38 5.84 -7.42
C ARG A 23 7.30 4.73 -7.91
N ALA A 24 6.96 4.16 -9.07
CA ALA A 24 7.78 3.20 -9.76
C ALA A 24 8.58 3.89 -10.90
N PRO A 25 9.78 3.38 -11.25
CA PRO A 25 10.59 3.98 -12.31
C PRO A 25 9.95 3.94 -13.71
N SER A 26 9.17 2.88 -13.99
CA SER A 26 8.48 2.68 -15.27
C SER A 26 7.24 1.79 -15.10
N PRO A 27 6.33 1.73 -16.11
CA PRO A 27 5.19 0.82 -16.08
C PRO A 27 5.57 -0.65 -15.91
N ASP A 28 6.59 -1.13 -16.62
CA ASP A 28 7.03 -2.52 -16.54
C ASP A 28 7.74 -2.82 -15.22
N ALA A 29 8.52 -1.86 -14.72
CA ALA A 29 9.13 -1.96 -13.39
C ALA A 29 8.05 -2.04 -12.30
N ALA A 30 6.94 -1.31 -12.43
CA ALA A 30 5.83 -1.38 -11.47
C ALA A 30 5.19 -2.77 -11.42
N VAL A 31 4.98 -3.40 -12.59
CA VAL A 31 4.41 -4.76 -12.68
C VAL A 31 5.34 -5.78 -12.04
N ARG A 32 6.64 -5.74 -12.40
CA ARG A 32 7.64 -6.64 -11.82
C ARG A 32 7.74 -6.46 -10.31
N TRP A 33 7.82 -5.21 -9.84
CA TRP A 33 7.92 -4.92 -8.41
C TRP A 33 6.71 -5.43 -7.62
N ALA A 34 5.49 -5.31 -8.16
CA ALA A 34 4.29 -5.87 -7.55
C ALA A 34 4.30 -7.41 -7.54
N ALA A 35 4.84 -8.04 -8.57
CA ALA A 35 5.00 -9.50 -8.63
C ALA A 35 6.02 -9.98 -7.60
N ASP A 36 7.17 -9.31 -7.48
CA ASP A 36 8.22 -9.67 -6.53
C ASP A 36 7.74 -9.47 -5.07
N CYS A 37 7.00 -8.39 -4.80
CA CYS A 37 6.34 -8.21 -3.50
C CYS A 37 5.41 -9.38 -3.17
N ARG A 38 4.66 -9.87 -4.16
CA ARG A 38 3.72 -11.00 -3.98
C ARG A 38 4.45 -12.30 -3.69
N THR A 39 5.59 -12.56 -4.33
CA THR A 39 6.45 -13.72 -4.04
C THR A 39 6.93 -13.71 -2.60
N GLU A 40 7.22 -12.52 -2.04
CA GLU A 40 7.56 -12.32 -0.63
C GLU A 40 6.35 -12.33 0.32
N GLY A 41 5.15 -12.60 -0.19
CA GLY A 41 3.90 -12.65 0.58
C GLY A 41 3.27 -11.29 0.88
N LEU A 42 3.66 -10.22 0.17
CA LEU A 42 3.09 -8.89 0.30
C LEU A 42 2.23 -8.53 -0.92
N SER A 43 0.93 -8.31 -0.70
CA SER A 43 0.02 -7.85 -1.77
C SER A 43 -0.01 -6.32 -1.86
N VAL A 44 0.31 -5.79 -3.04
CA VAL A 44 0.24 -4.37 -3.37
C VAL A 44 -0.56 -4.15 -4.65
N GLY A 45 -1.23 -3.00 -4.77
CA GLY A 45 -1.83 -2.58 -6.04
C GLY A 45 -0.75 -2.03 -6.97
N CYS A 46 -0.88 -2.27 -8.28
CA CYS A 46 0.00 -1.70 -9.30
C CYS A 46 -0.83 -0.83 -10.25
N PHE A 47 -0.51 0.46 -10.33
CA PHE A 47 -1.22 1.45 -11.15
C PHE A 47 -0.27 2.04 -12.17
N ARG A 48 -0.66 2.02 -13.45
CA ARG A 48 0.18 2.40 -14.58
C ARG A 48 -0.65 2.97 -15.75
N PRO A 49 -0.04 3.73 -16.67
CA PRO A 49 -0.74 4.23 -17.86
C PRO A 49 -1.35 3.08 -18.68
N PRO A 50 -2.51 3.30 -19.34
CA PRO A 50 -3.26 4.56 -19.44
C PRO A 50 -4.18 4.87 -18.25
N SER A 51 -4.28 3.97 -17.26
CA SER A 51 -5.23 4.12 -16.14
C SER A 51 -4.87 5.22 -15.13
N VAL A 52 -3.63 5.74 -15.18
CA VAL A 52 -3.17 6.89 -14.38
C VAL A 52 -2.98 8.09 -15.31
N PRO A 53 -3.81 9.15 -15.20
CA PRO A 53 -3.78 10.29 -16.12
C PRO A 53 -2.47 11.10 -16.07
N ASP A 54 -1.75 11.06 -14.95
CA ASP A 54 -0.47 11.76 -14.77
C ASP A 54 0.72 11.03 -15.40
N GLY A 55 0.51 9.85 -16.01
CA GLY A 55 1.56 9.08 -16.66
C GLY A 55 2.51 8.35 -15.69
N VAL A 56 2.41 8.57 -14.38
CA VAL A 56 3.39 8.08 -13.40
C VAL A 56 2.91 6.78 -12.76
N SER A 57 3.64 5.71 -13.06
CA SER A 57 3.38 4.38 -12.48
C SER A 57 3.70 4.35 -10.98
N ARG A 58 2.93 3.59 -10.19
CA ARG A 58 3.09 3.49 -8.74
C ARG A 58 2.58 2.16 -8.17
N LEU A 59 3.17 1.76 -7.05
CA LEU A 59 2.57 0.80 -6.14
C LEU A 59 1.63 1.50 -5.16
N ARG A 60 0.50 0.88 -4.86
CA ARG A 60 -0.48 1.36 -3.88
C ARG A 60 -0.56 0.37 -2.72
N LEU A 61 -0.07 0.78 -1.57
CA LEU A 61 -0.23 0.07 -0.31
C LEU A 61 -1.55 0.47 0.33
N THR A 62 -2.23 -0.51 0.92
CA THR A 62 -3.49 -0.31 1.65
C THR A 62 -3.28 -0.86 3.06
N ALA A 63 -2.98 0.03 4.01
CA ALA A 63 -2.73 -0.32 5.39
C ALA A 63 -4.06 -0.39 6.15
N ARG A 64 -4.47 -1.60 6.51
CA ARG A 64 -5.67 -1.82 7.32
C ARG A 64 -5.45 -1.33 8.75
N ALA A 65 -6.53 -0.92 9.40
CA ALA A 65 -6.48 -0.41 10.78
C ALA A 65 -6.06 -1.45 11.83
N ASP A 66 -5.96 -2.74 11.47
CA ASP A 66 -5.56 -3.84 12.33
C ASP A 66 -4.13 -4.35 12.08
N LEU A 67 -3.35 -3.67 11.23
CA LEU A 67 -1.93 -3.98 11.07
C LEU A 67 -1.15 -3.58 12.31
N SER A 68 -0.29 -4.47 12.78
CA SER A 68 0.70 -4.17 13.82
C SER A 68 1.86 -3.35 13.25
N GLU A 69 2.66 -2.74 14.14
CA GLU A 69 3.89 -2.07 13.76
C GLU A 69 4.86 -3.03 13.04
N ALA A 70 4.97 -4.28 13.52
CA ALA A 70 5.77 -5.31 12.89
C ALA A 70 5.30 -5.67 11.47
N ASP A 71 3.99 -5.65 11.20
CA ASP A 71 3.44 -5.87 9.85
C ASP A 71 3.84 -4.72 8.91
N ILE A 72 3.77 -3.49 9.39
CA ILE A 72 4.16 -2.30 8.64
C ILE A 72 5.65 -2.34 8.32
N GLU A 73 6.50 -2.63 9.31
CA GLU A 73 7.94 -2.76 9.09
C GLU A 73 8.27 -3.87 8.11
N ARG A 74 7.60 -5.03 8.21
CA ARG A 74 7.78 -6.13 7.26
C ARG A 74 7.41 -5.69 5.84
N ALA A 75 6.30 -4.97 5.67
CA ALA A 75 5.90 -4.45 4.37
C ALA A 75 6.95 -3.49 3.78
N VAL A 76 7.47 -2.55 4.59
CA VAL A 76 8.52 -1.61 4.18
C VAL A 76 9.81 -2.35 3.81
N ARG A 77 10.22 -3.35 4.59
CA ARG A 77 11.40 -4.18 4.30
C ARG A 77 11.26 -4.90 2.96
N VAL A 78 10.13 -5.59 2.73
CA VAL A 78 9.88 -6.30 1.47
C VAL A 78 9.90 -5.35 0.28
N ILE A 79 9.16 -4.24 0.35
CA ILE A 79 9.08 -3.25 -0.74
C ILE A 79 10.46 -2.71 -1.10
N THR A 80 11.29 -2.45 -0.09
CA THR A 80 12.65 -1.94 -0.29
C THR A 80 13.56 -3.01 -0.88
N ALA A 81 13.48 -4.25 -0.38
CA ALA A 81 14.34 -5.36 -0.79
C ALA A 81 14.12 -5.77 -2.26
N VAL A 82 12.86 -5.75 -2.73
CA VAL A 82 12.51 -6.12 -4.11
C VAL A 82 12.37 -4.93 -5.05
N ARG A 83 12.89 -3.75 -4.65
CA ARG A 83 12.79 -2.55 -5.48
C ARG A 83 13.55 -2.77 -6.79
N PRO A 84 12.91 -2.53 -7.96
CA PRO A 84 13.58 -2.63 -9.24
C PRO A 84 14.67 -1.55 -9.37
N CYS A 85 15.81 -1.94 -9.94
CA CYS A 85 16.91 -1.06 -10.31
C CYS A 85 16.48 0.03 -11.31
#